data_AF-A0A522U2U9-F1
#
_entry.id   AF-A0A522U2U9-F1
#
_cell.length_a   1.000
_cell.length_b   1.000
_cell.length_c   1.000
_cell.angle_alpha   90.00
_cell.angle_beta   90.00
_cell.angle_gamma   90.00
#
_symmetry.space_group_name_H-M   'P 1'
#
loop_
_entity.id
_entity.type
_entity.pdbx_description
1 polymer ?
#
loop_
_entity_poly.entity_id
_entity_poly.type
_entity_poly.pdbx_seq_one_letter_code
_entity_poly.pdbx_strand_id
1 'polypeptide(L)'
;MYSAEVLTQVHKKLQDIFPGGLVLLGGSYLYGEASEKSDVDFYAIISWRDFFERGEFLHRIKALKLDYPELKVTFMPRLLFRRGWYYVYGKDLGGALHCSKINRKIIFRNAVKLSYFHYVNSLLAEEPRQKKISVRKSAQQLTLAAWAASAREMKSPLFLVENLQRGIGDLPAEKKEILSAIIGHKLNDQWWQDKNLSELGRAIFNCIVFIYNLEGKKFLNFSIVNYLLYNARFLAKGNYKFLFRNPDKYLLGKIFNCLTSPACDIRELSGQLREVIFPIYIV
;
A
#
# COMPACT_ATOMS: atom_id res chain seq x y z
N MET A 1 19.41 -6.65 11.52
CA MET A 1 19.14 -6.94 10.10
C MET A 1 19.36 -8.44 9.88
N TYR A 2 18.47 -9.13 9.18
CA TYR A 2 18.62 -10.57 8.94
C TYR A 2 19.67 -10.86 7.86
N SER A 3 20.47 -11.92 8.05
CA SER A 3 21.41 -12.39 7.05
C SER A 3 20.70 -13.12 5.90
N ALA A 4 21.37 -13.30 4.77
CA ALA A 4 20.82 -14.01 3.61
C ALA A 4 20.47 -15.47 3.95
N GLU A 5 21.28 -16.12 4.80
CA GLU A 5 21.07 -17.48 5.27
C GLU A 5 19.78 -17.57 6.11
N VAL A 6 19.58 -16.62 7.03
CA VAL A 6 18.36 -16.57 7.85
C VAL A 6 17.12 -16.32 6.98
N LEU A 7 17.20 -15.38 6.03
CA LEU A 7 16.10 -15.12 5.10
C LEU A 7 15.74 -16.36 4.28
N THR A 8 16.74 -17.11 3.83
CA THR A 8 16.54 -18.37 3.08
C THR A 8 15.88 -19.44 3.95
N GLN A 9 16.29 -19.56 5.22
CA GLN A 9 15.66 -20.48 6.17
C GLN A 9 14.19 -20.10 6.44
N VAL A 10 13.90 -18.83 6.67
CA VAL A 10 12.53 -18.33 6.86
C VAL A 10 11.69 -18.56 5.61
N HIS A 11 12.25 -18.29 4.42
CA HIS A 11 11.58 -18.53 3.15
C HIS A 11 11.23 -20.01 2.97
N LYS A 12 12.15 -20.92 3.27
CA LYS A 12 11.91 -22.37 3.23
C LYS A 12 10.77 -22.76 4.19
N LYS A 13 10.85 -22.34 5.46
CA LYS A 13 9.80 -22.60 6.46
C LYS A 13 8.43 -22.09 5.99
N LEU A 14 8.37 -20.90 5.39
CA LEU A 14 7.13 -20.36 4.82
C LEU A 14 6.66 -21.16 3.62
N GLN A 15 7.56 -21.58 2.72
CA GLN A 15 7.20 -22.40 1.57
C GLN A 15 6.63 -23.76 2.00
N ASP A 16 7.14 -24.33 3.10
CA ASP A 16 6.62 -25.57 3.73
C ASP A 16 5.24 -25.37 4.39
N ILE A 17 4.90 -24.12 4.77
CA ILE A 17 3.54 -23.76 5.21
C ILE A 17 2.58 -23.69 4.02
N PHE A 18 3.09 -23.33 2.83
CA PHE A 18 2.29 -23.12 1.62
C PHE A 18 2.74 -24.04 0.45
N PRO A 19 2.64 -25.37 0.57
CA PRO A 19 3.22 -26.29 -0.42
C PRO A 19 2.61 -26.14 -1.83
N GLY A 20 1.34 -25.77 -1.94
CA GLY A 20 0.68 -25.49 -3.23
C GLY A 20 0.75 -24.02 -3.68
N GLY A 21 1.36 -23.14 -2.87
CA GLY A 21 1.48 -21.71 -3.08
C GLY A 21 2.86 -21.29 -3.60
N LEU A 22 2.97 -20.02 -3.99
CA LEU A 22 4.24 -19.37 -4.31
C LEU A 22 4.56 -18.37 -3.21
N VAL A 23 5.64 -18.57 -2.48
CA VAL A 23 6.12 -17.62 -1.47
C VAL A 23 7.22 -16.74 -2.07
N LEU A 24 7.07 -15.43 -1.93
CA LEU A 24 8.00 -14.44 -2.47
C LEU A 24 8.58 -13.57 -1.36
N LEU A 25 9.90 -13.44 -1.29
CA LEU A 25 10.58 -12.42 -0.51
C LEU A 25 10.45 -11.07 -1.22
N GLY A 26 9.96 -10.07 -0.48
CA GLY A 26 9.68 -8.73 -0.97
C GLY A 26 10.33 -7.62 -0.14
N GLY A 27 9.83 -6.40 -0.34
CA GLY A 27 10.16 -5.26 0.51
C GLY A 27 11.62 -4.82 0.42
N SER A 28 12.09 -4.15 1.46
CA SER A 28 13.42 -3.53 1.49
C SER A 28 14.58 -4.52 1.39
N TYR A 29 14.40 -5.75 1.89
CA TYR A 29 15.42 -6.80 1.81
C TYR A 29 15.67 -7.26 0.38
N LEU A 30 14.64 -7.29 -0.46
CA LEU A 30 14.79 -7.60 -1.88
C LEU A 30 15.57 -6.52 -2.64
N TYR A 31 15.40 -5.26 -2.24
CA TYR A 31 15.97 -4.10 -2.94
C TYR A 31 17.35 -3.68 -2.41
N GLY A 32 17.87 -4.35 -1.37
CA GLY A 32 19.11 -3.92 -0.70
C GLY A 32 18.96 -2.59 0.05
N GLU A 33 17.72 -2.16 0.33
CA GLU A 33 17.43 -0.92 1.06
C GLU A 33 17.01 -1.18 2.52
N ALA A 34 17.27 -2.39 3.04
CA ALA A 34 16.95 -2.77 4.40
C ALA A 34 17.87 -2.07 5.41
N SER A 35 17.28 -1.68 6.54
CA SER A 35 17.96 -1.12 7.70
C SER A 35 17.76 -2.05 8.91
N GLU A 36 18.44 -1.78 10.02
CA GLU A 36 18.27 -2.55 11.26
C GLU A 36 16.81 -2.61 11.76
N LYS A 37 16.05 -1.53 11.53
CA LYS A 37 14.63 -1.42 11.89
C LYS A 37 13.66 -1.89 10.80
N SER A 38 14.15 -2.54 9.74
CA SER A 38 13.30 -3.00 8.63
C SER A 38 12.64 -4.32 8.94
N ASP A 39 11.32 -4.37 8.70
CA ASP A 39 10.56 -5.61 8.71
C ASP A 39 10.96 -6.51 7.53
N VAL A 40 10.66 -7.81 7.64
CA VAL A 40 10.86 -8.78 6.56
C VAL A 40 9.50 -9.07 5.90
N ASP A 41 9.33 -8.59 4.67
CA ASP A 41 8.09 -8.75 3.92
C ASP A 41 8.12 -10.01 3.05
N PHE A 42 7.18 -10.93 3.28
CA PHE A 42 6.88 -12.06 2.40
C PHE A 42 5.47 -11.96 1.83
N TYR A 43 5.32 -12.41 0.58
CA TYR A 43 4.03 -12.56 -0.07
C TYR A 43 3.72 -14.05 -0.31
N ALA A 44 2.60 -14.54 0.23
CA ALA A 44 2.13 -15.90 -0.02
C ALA A 44 1.03 -15.89 -1.10
N ILE A 45 1.39 -16.26 -2.34
CA ILE A 45 0.46 -16.34 -3.48
C ILE A 45 -0.24 -17.70 -3.49
N ILE A 46 -1.48 -17.72 -3.01
CA ILE A 46 -2.24 -18.94 -2.69
C ILE A 46 -3.55 -19.04 -3.49
N SER A 47 -4.23 -20.18 -3.43
CA SER A 47 -5.55 -20.31 -4.08
C SER A 47 -6.62 -19.48 -3.36
N TRP A 48 -7.79 -19.29 -3.99
CA TRP A 48 -8.92 -18.62 -3.31
C TRP A 48 -9.44 -19.43 -2.12
N ARG A 49 -9.45 -20.77 -2.24
CA ARG A 49 -9.82 -21.68 -1.16
C ARG A 49 -8.92 -21.45 0.05
N ASP A 50 -7.61 -21.55 -0.16
CA ASP A 50 -6.59 -21.35 0.89
C ASP A 50 -6.69 -19.94 1.50
N PHE A 51 -7.02 -18.93 0.69
CA PHE A 51 -7.17 -17.56 1.18
C PHE A 51 -8.34 -17.41 2.17
N PHE A 52 -9.46 -18.06 1.90
CA PHE A 52 -10.64 -18.04 2.78
C PHE A 52 -10.51 -19.00 3.96
N GLU A 53 -9.85 -20.15 3.76
CA GLU A 53 -9.62 -21.20 4.75
C GLU A 53 -8.29 -21.04 5.52
N ARG A 54 -7.69 -19.85 5.51
CA ARG A 54 -6.32 -19.59 6.03
C ARG A 54 -6.10 -19.77 7.53
N GLY A 55 -7.09 -20.25 8.29
CA GLY A 55 -7.03 -20.35 9.75
C GLY A 55 -5.83 -21.17 10.23
N GLU A 56 -5.57 -22.31 9.60
CA GLU A 56 -4.43 -23.18 9.95
C GLU A 56 -3.08 -22.55 9.62
N PHE A 57 -2.96 -21.90 8.45
CA PHE A 57 -1.73 -21.19 8.07
C PHE A 57 -1.39 -20.05 9.03
N LEU A 58 -2.41 -19.32 9.50
CA LEU A 58 -2.23 -18.25 10.48
C LEU A 58 -1.64 -18.77 11.80
N HIS A 59 -2.04 -19.96 12.25
CA HIS A 59 -1.47 -20.57 13.45
C HIS A 59 0.02 -20.88 13.27
N ARG A 60 0.39 -21.51 12.15
CA ARG A 60 1.78 -21.84 11.82
C ARG A 60 2.67 -20.61 11.64
N ILE A 61 2.14 -19.54 11.01
CA ILE A 61 2.85 -18.26 10.90
C ILE A 61 3.02 -17.60 12.27
N LYS A 62 2.01 -17.64 13.15
CA LYS A 62 2.14 -17.10 14.51
C LYS A 62 3.27 -17.79 15.28
N ALA A 63 3.37 -19.11 15.17
CA ALA A 63 4.49 -19.85 15.77
C ALA A 63 5.83 -19.38 15.19
N LEU A 64 5.93 -19.23 13.87
CA LEU A 64 7.15 -18.74 13.22
C LEU A 64 7.52 -17.30 13.65
N LYS A 65 6.54 -16.44 13.94
CA LYS A 65 6.79 -15.09 14.44
C LYS A 65 7.37 -15.03 15.85
N LEU A 66 7.29 -16.10 16.63
CA LEU A 66 7.98 -16.17 17.93
C LEU A 66 9.50 -16.17 17.74
N ASP A 67 9.97 -16.87 16.70
CA ASP A 67 11.39 -16.92 16.34
C ASP A 67 11.83 -15.71 15.50
N TYR A 68 10.90 -15.13 14.73
CA TYR A 68 11.17 -14.01 13.82
C TYR A 68 10.11 -12.88 13.98
N PRO A 69 10.23 -12.03 15.02
CA PRO A 69 9.21 -11.03 15.36
C PRO A 69 8.91 -10.00 14.26
N GLU A 70 9.91 -9.65 13.45
CA GLU A 70 9.79 -8.67 12.37
C GLU A 70 9.20 -9.25 11.07
N LEU A 71 8.79 -10.52 11.09
CA LEU A 71 8.20 -11.20 9.95
C LEU A 71 6.80 -10.68 9.62
N LYS A 72 6.61 -10.25 8.39
CA LYS A 72 5.32 -9.89 7.80
C LYS A 72 4.99 -10.81 6.64
N VAL A 73 3.85 -11.49 6.73
CA VAL A 73 3.37 -12.37 5.65
C VAL A 73 2.06 -11.80 5.14
N THR A 74 2.07 -11.34 3.89
CA THR A 74 0.86 -10.88 3.20
C THR A 74 0.40 -11.99 2.27
N PHE A 75 -0.76 -12.59 2.55
CA PHE A 75 -1.32 -13.55 1.59
C PHE A 75 -2.06 -12.84 0.46
N MET A 76 -2.05 -13.47 -0.71
CA MET A 76 -2.56 -12.91 -1.95
C MET A 76 -3.22 -14.03 -2.75
N PRO A 77 -4.51 -13.93 -3.11
CA PRO A 77 -5.10 -14.89 -4.02
C PRO A 77 -4.40 -14.80 -5.37
N ARG A 78 -4.06 -15.96 -5.93
CA ARG A 78 -3.36 -16.12 -7.21
C ARG A 78 -4.04 -15.38 -8.36
N LEU A 79 -5.37 -15.32 -8.35
CA LEU A 79 -6.13 -14.57 -9.35
C LEU A 79 -5.81 -13.07 -9.29
N LEU A 80 -5.68 -12.49 -8.09
CA LEU A 80 -5.42 -11.07 -7.91
C LEU A 80 -3.99 -10.70 -8.33
N PHE A 81 -3.04 -11.58 -7.99
CA PHE A 81 -1.66 -11.49 -8.47
C PHE A 81 -1.59 -11.53 -10.00
N ARG A 82 -2.25 -12.51 -10.64
CA ARG A 82 -2.27 -12.66 -12.10
C ARG A 82 -2.99 -11.53 -12.82
N ARG A 83 -4.04 -10.95 -12.21
CA ARG A 83 -4.83 -9.84 -12.78
C ARG A 83 -4.23 -8.47 -12.46
N GLY A 84 -3.18 -8.41 -11.65
CA GLY A 84 -2.46 -7.18 -11.37
C GLY A 84 -3.18 -6.21 -10.45
N TRP A 85 -4.04 -6.73 -9.58
CA TRP A 85 -4.81 -5.88 -8.67
C TRP A 85 -4.02 -5.44 -7.45
N TYR A 86 -2.98 -6.20 -7.13
CA TYR A 86 -1.97 -5.84 -6.16
C TYR A 86 -0.64 -5.89 -6.87
N TYR A 87 0.15 -4.85 -6.66
CA TYR A 87 1.53 -4.89 -7.06
C TYR A 87 2.30 -5.78 -6.09
N VAL A 88 2.79 -6.91 -6.59
CA VAL A 88 3.70 -7.80 -5.89
C VAL A 88 4.93 -7.95 -6.74
N TYR A 89 6.08 -7.73 -6.13
CA TYR A 89 7.38 -7.91 -6.75
C TYR A 89 8.28 -8.59 -5.72
N GLY A 90 8.80 -9.76 -6.07
CA GLY A 90 9.53 -10.60 -5.13
C GLY A 90 10.39 -11.67 -5.77
N LYS A 91 11.34 -12.20 -5.00
CA LYS A 91 12.11 -13.40 -5.37
C LYS A 91 11.49 -14.63 -4.75
N ASP A 92 11.42 -15.72 -5.49
CA ASP A 92 11.11 -17.03 -4.92
C ASP A 92 12.36 -17.67 -4.26
N LEU A 93 12.17 -18.86 -3.68
CA LEU A 93 13.22 -19.57 -2.95
C LEU A 93 14.39 -19.97 -3.87
N GLY A 94 14.13 -20.17 -5.16
CA GLY A 94 15.15 -20.44 -6.18
C GLY A 94 15.84 -19.17 -6.71
N GLY A 95 15.46 -18.00 -6.20
CA GLY A 95 16.00 -16.70 -6.61
C GLY A 95 15.37 -16.12 -7.87
N ALA A 96 14.37 -16.77 -8.47
CA ALA A 96 13.68 -16.25 -9.65
C ALA A 96 12.81 -15.06 -9.26
N LEU A 97 12.84 -14.02 -10.11
CA LEU A 97 12.06 -12.80 -9.90
C LEU A 97 10.65 -12.96 -10.45
N HIS A 98 9.67 -12.64 -9.61
CA HIS A 98 8.25 -12.65 -9.93
C HIS A 98 7.65 -11.26 -9.76
N CYS A 99 6.85 -10.87 -10.73
CA CYS A 99 6.10 -9.61 -10.69
C CYS A 99 4.65 -9.85 -11.09
N SER A 100 3.71 -9.32 -10.32
CA SER A 100 2.31 -9.25 -10.71
C SER A 100 2.13 -8.46 -12.00
N LYS A 101 1.12 -8.77 -12.81
CA LYS A 101 0.74 -7.89 -13.93
C LYS A 101 0.48 -6.47 -13.41
N ILE A 102 0.71 -5.45 -14.23
CA ILE A 102 0.46 -4.08 -13.84
C ILE A 102 -0.94 -3.66 -14.33
N ASN A 103 -1.88 -3.46 -13.40
CA ASN A 103 -3.15 -2.79 -13.70
C ASN A 103 -3.11 -1.36 -13.17
N ARG A 104 -2.71 -0.42 -14.03
CA ARG A 104 -2.58 1.01 -13.67
C ARG A 104 -3.86 1.60 -13.08
N LYS A 105 -5.04 1.16 -13.54
CA LYS A 105 -6.33 1.63 -12.99
C LYS A 105 -6.51 1.24 -11.53
N ILE A 106 -6.25 -0.03 -11.21
CA ILE A 106 -6.36 -0.52 -9.84
C ILE A 106 -5.26 0.08 -8.96
N ILE A 107 -4.03 0.17 -9.47
CA ILE A 107 -2.92 0.80 -8.75
C ILE A 107 -3.25 2.24 -8.40
N PHE A 108 -3.70 3.05 -9.37
CA PHE A 108 -4.10 4.44 -9.12
C PHE A 108 -5.17 4.54 -8.03
N ARG A 109 -6.26 3.77 -8.14
CA ARG A 109 -7.36 3.78 -7.15
C ARG A 109 -6.86 3.45 -5.75
N ASN A 110 -6.07 2.39 -5.63
CA ASN A 110 -5.56 1.94 -4.34
C ASN A 110 -4.54 2.93 -3.76
N ALA A 111 -3.67 3.46 -4.60
CA ALA A 111 -2.65 4.44 -4.20
C ALA A 111 -3.27 5.75 -3.69
N VAL A 112 -4.28 6.30 -4.38
CA VAL A 112 -4.99 7.51 -3.90
C VAL A 112 -5.70 7.24 -2.58
N LYS A 113 -6.40 6.10 -2.45
CA LYS A 113 -7.04 5.70 -1.18
C LYS A 113 -6.01 5.56 -0.05
N LEU A 114 -4.94 4.80 -0.27
CA LEU A 114 -3.88 4.60 0.74
C LEU A 114 -3.17 5.90 1.10
N SER A 115 -3.01 6.81 0.14
CA SER A 115 -2.48 8.15 0.43
C SER A 115 -3.37 8.90 1.41
N TYR A 116 -4.68 8.98 1.14
CA TYR A 116 -5.64 9.56 2.09
C TYR A 116 -5.60 8.88 3.46
N PHE A 117 -5.55 7.55 3.50
CA PHE A 117 -5.46 6.80 4.76
C PHE A 117 -4.22 7.19 5.57
N HIS A 118 -3.05 7.26 4.93
CA HIS A 118 -1.82 7.65 5.61
C HIS A 118 -1.81 9.12 6.01
N TYR A 119 -2.39 10.00 5.19
CA TYR A 119 -2.61 11.39 5.59
C TYR A 119 -3.49 11.50 6.84
N VAL A 120 -4.63 10.81 6.90
CA VAL A 120 -5.50 10.79 8.08
C VAL A 120 -4.76 10.27 9.32
N ASN A 121 -3.98 9.18 9.19
CA ASN A 121 -3.16 8.71 10.31
C ASN A 121 -2.09 9.73 10.75
N SER A 122 -1.57 10.55 9.83
CA SER A 122 -0.63 11.62 10.18
C SER A 122 -1.28 12.74 11.00
N LEU A 123 -2.59 12.97 10.85
CA LEU A 123 -3.34 13.94 11.64
C LEU A 123 -3.62 13.42 13.06
N LEU A 124 -3.72 12.09 13.21
CA LEU A 124 -3.97 11.41 14.48
C LEU A 124 -2.69 11.03 15.24
N ALA A 125 -1.53 11.14 14.60
CA ALA A 125 -0.27 10.75 15.21
C ALA A 125 0.16 11.74 16.30
N GLU A 126 0.27 11.25 17.53
CA GLU A 126 0.72 12.03 18.69
C GLU A 126 2.25 12.15 18.71
N GLU A 127 2.95 11.10 18.26
CA GLU A 127 4.41 11.08 18.20
C GLU A 127 4.96 11.62 16.87
N PRO A 128 5.98 12.50 16.88
CA PRO A 128 6.62 13.01 15.66
C PRO A 128 7.10 11.90 14.72
N ARG A 129 7.61 10.80 15.28
CA ARG A 129 8.07 9.64 14.52
C ARG A 129 6.93 8.98 13.73
N GLN A 130 5.77 8.78 14.35
CA GLN A 130 4.61 8.18 13.71
C GLN A 130 4.04 9.08 12.61
N LYS A 131 4.04 10.40 12.87
CA LYS A 131 3.63 11.41 11.90
C LYS A 131 4.54 11.41 10.67
N LYS A 132 5.85 11.42 10.87
CA LYS A 132 6.87 11.30 9.80
C LYS A 132 6.64 10.05 8.94
N ILE A 133 6.44 8.88 9.57
CA ILE A 133 6.18 7.62 8.86
C ILE A 133 4.91 7.74 8.01
N SER A 134 3.85 8.32 8.56
CA SER A 134 2.55 8.46 7.88
C SER A 134 2.62 9.44 6.71
N VAL A 135 3.25 10.61 6.89
CA VAL A 135 3.54 11.59 5.83
C VAL A 135 4.33 10.94 4.70
N ARG A 136 5.41 10.23 5.03
CA ARG A 136 6.24 9.53 4.04
C ARG A 136 5.44 8.48 3.26
N LYS A 137 4.69 7.61 3.95
CA LYS A 137 3.84 6.60 3.29
C LYS A 137 2.81 7.25 2.38
N SER A 138 2.21 8.36 2.82
CA SER A 138 1.27 9.12 1.98
C SER A 138 1.92 9.63 0.69
N ALA A 139 3.13 10.18 0.78
CA ALA A 139 3.90 10.65 -0.38
C ALA A 139 4.29 9.50 -1.33
N GLN A 140 4.76 8.38 -0.79
CA GLN A 140 5.07 7.18 -1.60
C GLN A 140 3.87 6.71 -2.42
N GLN A 141 2.68 6.69 -1.81
CA GLN A 141 1.45 6.32 -2.51
C GLN A 141 1.03 7.37 -3.54
N LEU A 142 1.24 8.67 -3.29
CA LEU A 142 0.97 9.68 -4.32
C LEU A 142 1.84 9.54 -5.55
N THR A 143 3.11 9.26 -5.34
CA THR A 143 4.05 9.03 -6.43
C THR A 143 3.66 7.79 -7.24
N LEU A 144 3.17 6.75 -6.57
CA LEU A 144 2.61 5.58 -7.24
C LEU A 144 1.37 5.93 -8.07
N ALA A 145 0.48 6.77 -7.55
CA ALA A 145 -0.68 7.25 -8.29
C ALA A 145 -0.28 8.10 -9.51
N ALA A 146 0.67 9.02 -9.35
CA ALA A 146 1.21 9.84 -10.43
C ALA A 146 1.85 8.98 -11.54
N TRP A 147 2.67 8.00 -11.16
CA TRP A 147 3.22 7.04 -12.12
C TRP A 147 2.13 6.24 -12.83
N ALA A 148 1.10 5.75 -12.12
CA ALA A 148 0.03 4.99 -12.73
C ALA A 148 -0.81 5.83 -13.70
N ALA A 149 -0.90 7.14 -13.47
CA ALA A 149 -1.49 8.09 -14.38
C ALA A 149 -0.60 8.36 -15.62
N SER A 150 0.72 8.33 -15.44
CA SER A 150 1.69 8.52 -16.53
C SER A 150 1.58 7.41 -17.58
N ALA A 151 1.97 7.71 -18.81
CA ALA A 151 2.04 6.71 -19.89
C ALA A 151 3.26 5.77 -19.74
N ARG A 152 4.19 6.04 -18.82
CA ARG A 152 5.54 5.45 -18.77
C ARG A 152 5.53 3.96 -18.45
N GLU A 153 6.13 3.16 -19.32
CA GLU A 153 6.43 1.76 -19.02
C GLU A 153 7.34 1.66 -17.80
N MET A 154 7.17 0.59 -17.04
CA MET A 154 7.99 0.34 -15.89
C MET A 154 8.79 -0.94 -16.08
N LYS A 155 10.11 -0.79 -16.05
CA LYS A 155 11.08 -1.88 -16.23
C LYS A 155 11.71 -2.34 -14.90
N SER A 156 11.27 -1.78 -13.77
CA SER A 156 11.94 -1.87 -12.46
C SER A 156 10.92 -1.78 -11.30
N PRO A 157 11.28 -2.07 -10.03
CA PRO A 157 10.29 -2.22 -8.97
C PRO A 157 9.59 -0.92 -8.57
N LEU A 158 8.25 -0.92 -8.41
CA LEU A 158 7.45 0.29 -8.11
C LEU A 158 7.92 1.09 -6.89
N PHE A 159 8.39 0.43 -5.84
CA PHE A 159 8.71 1.06 -4.56
C PHE A 159 10.19 1.42 -4.37
N LEU A 160 11.04 1.16 -5.37
CA LEU A 160 12.42 1.62 -5.37
C LEU A 160 12.45 3.15 -5.40
N VAL A 161 13.27 3.78 -4.55
CA VAL A 161 13.29 5.26 -4.39
C VAL A 161 13.49 5.98 -5.72
N GLU A 162 14.42 5.51 -6.54
CA GLU A 162 14.70 6.08 -7.87
C GLU A 162 13.46 6.02 -8.79
N ASN A 163 12.71 4.91 -8.77
CA ASN A 163 11.51 4.76 -9.59
C ASN A 163 10.36 5.63 -9.10
N LEU A 164 10.25 5.80 -7.78
CA LEU A 164 9.34 6.76 -7.20
C LEU A 164 9.69 8.16 -7.73
N GLN A 165 10.94 8.61 -7.61
CA GLN A 165 11.36 9.93 -8.13
C GLN A 165 11.05 10.13 -9.62
N ARG A 166 11.28 9.10 -10.45
CA ARG A 166 10.90 9.12 -11.88
C ARG A 166 9.40 9.27 -12.10
N GLY A 167 8.57 8.67 -11.24
CA GLY A 167 7.10 8.72 -11.29
C GLY A 167 6.49 10.10 -10.99
N ILE A 168 7.26 10.99 -10.36
CA ILE A 168 6.84 12.37 -10.03
C ILE A 168 6.99 13.30 -11.25
N GLY A 169 7.70 12.87 -12.30
CA GLY A 169 8.18 13.74 -13.39
C GLY A 169 7.12 14.56 -14.13
N ASP A 170 5.86 14.13 -14.09
CA ASP A 170 4.74 14.76 -14.82
C ASP A 170 3.90 15.69 -13.92
N LEU A 171 4.28 15.90 -12.66
CA LEU A 171 3.62 16.85 -11.75
C LEU A 171 4.19 18.27 -11.88
N PRO A 172 3.41 19.32 -11.56
CA PRO A 172 3.91 20.69 -11.45
C PRO A 172 5.13 20.79 -10.52
N ALA A 173 6.05 21.71 -10.83
CA ALA A 173 7.36 21.85 -10.17
C ALA A 173 7.28 21.88 -8.63
N GLU A 174 6.39 22.71 -8.08
CA GLU A 174 6.15 22.83 -6.63
C GLU A 174 5.79 21.47 -5.99
N LYS A 175 4.86 20.73 -6.59
CA LYS A 175 4.40 19.42 -6.08
C LYS A 175 5.49 18.37 -6.22
N LYS A 176 6.26 18.46 -7.31
CA LYS A 176 7.40 17.58 -7.56
C LYS A 176 8.50 17.76 -6.52
N GLU A 177 8.81 19.01 -6.16
CA GLU A 177 9.81 19.33 -5.17
C GLU A 177 9.44 18.77 -3.78
N ILE A 178 8.20 19.00 -3.34
CA ILE A 178 7.68 18.48 -2.06
C ILE A 178 7.78 16.95 -2.01
N LEU A 179 7.26 16.25 -3.02
CA LEU A 179 7.27 14.78 -3.03
C LEU A 179 8.68 14.21 -3.14
N SER A 180 9.54 14.82 -3.96
CA SER A 180 10.93 14.38 -4.13
C SER A 180 11.72 14.55 -2.84
N ALA A 181 11.54 15.65 -2.13
CA ALA A 181 12.18 15.90 -0.84
C ALA A 181 11.76 14.85 0.20
N ILE A 182 10.45 14.60 0.34
CA ILE A 182 9.92 13.61 1.30
C ILE A 182 10.41 12.19 0.99
N ILE A 183 10.46 11.82 -0.30
CA ILE A 183 10.90 10.49 -0.72
C ILE A 183 12.41 10.32 -0.56
N GLY A 184 13.19 11.32 -0.97
CA GLY A 184 14.65 11.33 -0.97
C GLY A 184 15.25 11.29 0.44
N HIS A 185 14.61 11.90 1.44
CA HIS A 185 15.10 11.90 2.82
C HIS A 185 14.57 10.71 3.65
N LYS A 186 14.82 9.47 3.18
CA LYS A 186 14.38 8.23 3.86
C LYS A 186 14.91 8.06 5.29
N LEU A 187 16.12 8.53 5.56
CA LEU A 187 16.86 8.24 6.80
C LEU A 187 17.50 9.47 7.44
N ASN A 188 17.36 10.67 6.87
CA ASN A 188 17.99 11.87 7.41
C ASN A 188 17.09 12.49 8.50
N ASP A 189 17.25 12.04 9.74
CA ASP A 189 16.45 12.55 10.87
C ASP A 189 16.60 14.07 11.07
N GLN A 190 17.76 14.66 10.76
CA GLN A 190 17.99 16.10 10.85
C GLN A 190 17.06 16.89 9.93
N TRP A 191 16.96 16.50 8.65
CA TRP A 191 16.06 17.16 7.70
C TRP A 191 14.60 17.15 8.18
N TRP A 192 14.18 16.09 8.87
CA TRP A 192 12.82 15.98 9.40
C TRP A 192 12.58 16.80 10.66
N GLN A 193 13.62 17.04 11.48
CA GLN A 193 13.54 17.90 12.66
C GLN A 193 13.35 19.37 12.27
N ASP A 194 13.98 19.79 11.18
CA ASP A 194 13.95 21.18 10.69
C ASP A 194 12.63 21.55 9.97
N LYS A 195 11.70 20.61 9.82
CA LYS A 195 10.47 20.81 9.04
C LYS A 195 9.22 20.77 9.91
N ASN A 196 8.29 21.68 9.63
CA ASN A 196 6.96 21.61 10.18
C ASN A 196 6.17 20.44 9.54
N LEU A 197 6.10 19.31 10.25
CA LEU A 197 5.40 18.10 9.79
C LEU A 197 3.92 18.34 9.45
N SER A 198 3.27 19.33 10.09
CA SER A 198 1.88 19.69 9.80
C SER A 198 1.74 20.37 8.43
N GLU A 199 2.66 21.28 8.10
CA GLU A 199 2.71 21.93 6.79
C GLU A 199 3.00 20.93 5.68
N LEU A 200 3.99 20.04 5.89
CA LEU A 200 4.27 18.95 4.94
C LEU A 200 3.06 18.04 4.74
N GLY A 201 2.33 17.72 5.82
CA GLY A 201 1.07 16.98 5.73
C GLY A 201 0.03 17.70 4.87
N ARG A 202 -0.15 19.01 5.07
CA ARG A 202 -1.09 19.81 4.27
C ARG A 202 -0.68 19.91 2.81
N ALA A 203 0.62 20.05 2.54
CA ALA A 203 1.17 20.04 1.19
C ALA A 203 0.92 18.71 0.47
N ILE A 204 1.06 17.58 1.20
CA ILE A 204 0.66 16.25 0.70
C ILE A 204 -0.82 16.25 0.36
N PHE A 205 -1.71 16.68 1.25
CA PHE A 205 -3.15 16.69 0.99
C PHE A 205 -3.50 17.47 -0.29
N ASN A 206 -2.89 18.64 -0.49
CA ASN A 206 -3.05 19.43 -1.70
C ASN A 206 -2.59 18.66 -2.96
N CYS A 207 -1.51 17.87 -2.86
CA CYS A 207 -1.08 16.98 -3.94
C CYS A 207 -2.08 15.86 -4.21
N ILE A 208 -2.69 15.26 -3.17
CA ILE A 208 -3.74 14.24 -3.32
C ILE A 208 -4.92 14.82 -4.10
N VAL A 209 -5.41 15.99 -3.68
CA VAL A 209 -6.54 16.68 -4.32
C VAL A 209 -6.24 17.01 -5.77
N PHE A 210 -5.02 17.49 -6.06
CA PHE A 210 -4.60 17.79 -7.43
C PHE A 210 -4.63 16.55 -8.33
N ILE A 211 -3.99 15.45 -7.93
CA ILE A 211 -3.95 14.21 -8.71
C ILE A 211 -5.35 13.63 -8.88
N TYR A 212 -6.17 13.66 -7.82
CA TYR A 212 -7.56 13.23 -7.88
C TYR A 212 -8.37 14.04 -8.88
N ASN A 213 -8.24 15.36 -8.90
CA ASN A 213 -8.98 16.22 -9.81
C ASN A 213 -8.53 16.08 -11.27
N LEU A 214 -7.22 15.94 -11.49
CA LEU A 214 -6.64 15.78 -12.83
C LEU A 214 -7.03 14.43 -13.47
N GLU A 215 -6.88 13.34 -12.73
CA GLU A 215 -6.90 11.97 -13.29
C GLU A 215 -8.12 11.16 -12.83
N GLY A 216 -8.85 11.63 -11.82
CA GLY A 216 -9.94 10.89 -11.18
C GLY A 216 -11.06 10.50 -12.13
N LYS A 217 -11.40 11.33 -13.12
CA LYS A 217 -12.42 10.99 -14.14
C LYS A 217 -12.03 9.74 -14.95
N LYS A 218 -10.76 9.67 -15.38
CA LYS A 218 -10.21 8.58 -16.20
C LYS A 218 -10.02 7.30 -15.39
N PHE A 219 -9.52 7.42 -14.18
CA PHE A 219 -9.08 6.27 -13.39
C PHE A 219 -10.13 5.74 -12.39
N LEU A 220 -11.11 6.56 -11.97
CA LEU A 220 -12.16 6.16 -11.02
C LEU A 220 -13.51 5.84 -11.69
N ASN A 221 -13.50 5.54 -12.99
CA ASN A 221 -14.69 5.05 -13.69
C ASN A 221 -15.23 3.74 -13.06
N PHE A 222 -16.51 3.43 -13.29
CA PHE A 222 -17.12 2.25 -12.68
C PHE A 222 -16.36 0.97 -13.08
N SER A 223 -16.14 0.07 -12.11
CA SER A 223 -15.55 -1.25 -12.33
C SER A 223 -16.48 -2.27 -11.70
N ILE A 224 -17.10 -3.10 -12.55
CA ILE A 224 -17.98 -4.18 -12.09
C ILE A 224 -17.24 -5.10 -11.12
N VAL A 225 -15.95 -5.32 -11.37
CA VAL A 225 -15.18 -6.23 -10.55
C VAL A 225 -14.87 -5.65 -9.17
N ASN A 226 -14.47 -4.36 -9.09
CA ASN A 226 -14.33 -3.70 -7.80
C ASN A 226 -15.67 -3.65 -7.07
N TYR A 227 -16.75 -3.34 -7.79
CA TYR A 227 -18.10 -3.34 -7.25
C TYR A 227 -18.46 -4.69 -6.60
N LEU A 228 -18.21 -5.80 -7.30
CA LEU A 228 -18.48 -7.14 -6.78
C LEU A 228 -17.61 -7.49 -5.57
N LEU A 229 -16.33 -7.13 -5.56
CA LEU A 229 -15.45 -7.38 -4.41
C LEU A 229 -15.88 -6.62 -3.17
N TYR A 230 -16.19 -5.32 -3.32
CA TYR A 230 -16.69 -4.51 -2.23
C TYR A 230 -18.02 -5.09 -1.72
N ASN A 231 -18.97 -5.38 -2.61
CA ASN A 231 -20.26 -5.93 -2.18
C ASN A 231 -20.12 -7.32 -1.56
N ALA A 232 -19.33 -8.24 -2.11
CA ALA A 232 -19.09 -9.56 -1.50
C ALA A 232 -18.53 -9.45 -0.08
N ARG A 233 -17.59 -8.52 0.16
CA ARG A 233 -17.02 -8.29 1.49
C ARG A 233 -17.99 -7.64 2.47
N PHE A 234 -18.75 -6.64 2.03
CA PHE A 234 -19.57 -5.81 2.91
C PHE A 234 -20.97 -6.39 3.14
N LEU A 235 -21.56 -7.02 2.13
CA LEU A 235 -22.86 -7.70 2.27
C LEU A 235 -22.79 -8.87 3.24
N ALA A 236 -21.69 -9.64 3.24
CA ALA A 236 -21.45 -10.70 4.21
C ALA A 236 -21.43 -10.20 5.67
N LYS A 237 -21.28 -8.90 5.88
CA LYS A 237 -21.29 -8.23 7.20
C LYS A 237 -22.58 -7.42 7.44
N GLY A 238 -23.62 -7.62 6.64
CA GLY A 238 -24.87 -6.84 6.71
C GLY A 238 -24.70 -5.36 6.33
N ASN A 239 -23.64 -5.00 5.58
CA ASN A 239 -23.36 -3.62 5.21
C ASN A 239 -23.64 -3.36 3.73
N TYR A 240 -24.65 -2.53 3.48
CA TYR A 240 -25.22 -2.26 2.16
C TYR A 240 -24.68 -0.97 1.50
N LYS A 241 -23.67 -0.31 2.09
CA LYS A 241 -23.23 1.04 1.67
C LYS A 241 -22.72 1.17 0.23
N PHE A 242 -22.39 0.05 -0.41
CA PHE A 242 -21.89 0.01 -1.79
C PHE A 242 -22.92 -0.48 -2.80
N LEU A 243 -24.11 -0.88 -2.37
CA LEU A 243 -25.19 -1.20 -3.29
C LEU A 243 -25.51 0.02 -4.14
N PHE A 244 -25.57 -0.17 -5.46
CA PHE A 244 -25.90 0.87 -6.45
C PHE A 244 -24.94 2.06 -6.51
N ARG A 245 -23.73 1.95 -5.95
CA ARG A 245 -22.71 3.02 -5.97
C ARG A 245 -21.39 2.52 -6.53
N ASN A 246 -20.65 3.42 -7.19
CA ASN A 246 -19.24 3.16 -7.49
C ASN A 246 -18.43 3.25 -6.18
N PRO A 247 -17.85 2.15 -5.66
CA PRO A 247 -17.22 2.16 -4.35
C PRO A 247 -16.05 3.14 -4.25
N ASP A 248 -15.20 3.19 -5.27
CA ASP A 248 -14.00 4.03 -5.26
C ASP A 248 -14.37 5.52 -5.23
N LYS A 249 -15.33 5.95 -6.06
CA LYS A 249 -15.81 7.35 -6.08
C LYS A 249 -16.52 7.72 -4.77
N TYR A 250 -17.39 6.84 -4.28
CA TYR A 250 -18.13 7.08 -3.04
C TYR A 250 -17.17 7.29 -1.86
N LEU A 251 -16.13 6.45 -1.76
CA LEU A 251 -15.16 6.54 -0.67
C LEU A 251 -14.29 7.77 -0.76
N LEU A 252 -13.71 8.03 -1.92
CA LEU A 252 -12.85 9.20 -2.12
C LEU A 252 -13.63 10.49 -1.93
N GLY A 253 -14.88 10.55 -2.39
CA GLY A 253 -15.79 11.66 -2.12
C GLY A 253 -16.09 11.84 -0.63
N LYS A 254 -16.41 10.74 0.09
CA LYS A 254 -16.66 10.80 1.55
C LYS A 254 -15.43 11.29 2.31
N ILE A 255 -14.25 10.78 1.98
CA ILE A 255 -12.99 11.19 2.60
C ILE A 255 -12.72 12.66 2.35
N PHE A 256 -12.79 13.09 1.08
CA PHE A 256 -12.54 14.47 0.69
C PHE A 256 -13.50 15.43 1.41
N ASN A 257 -14.81 15.16 1.37
CA ASN A 257 -15.82 16.01 2.01
C ASN A 257 -15.65 16.08 3.53
N CYS A 258 -15.21 15.00 4.18
CA CYS A 258 -14.89 15.07 5.60
C CYS A 258 -13.65 15.95 5.80
N LEU A 259 -12.53 15.68 5.11
CA LEU A 259 -11.28 16.42 5.30
C LEU A 259 -11.36 17.92 4.98
N THR A 260 -12.36 18.35 4.21
CA THR A 260 -12.63 19.77 3.94
C THR A 260 -13.71 20.39 4.82
N SER A 261 -14.38 19.59 5.67
CA SER A 261 -15.41 20.04 6.59
C SER A 261 -14.84 20.39 7.96
N PRO A 262 -15.16 21.56 8.54
CA PRO A 262 -14.77 21.91 9.91
C PRO A 262 -15.30 20.94 10.98
N ALA A 263 -16.40 20.25 10.71
CA ALA A 263 -17.06 19.33 11.63
C ALA A 263 -16.57 17.87 11.53
N CYS A 264 -15.53 17.60 10.73
CA CYS A 264 -15.07 16.23 10.52
C CYS A 264 -14.39 15.65 11.75
N ASP A 265 -14.94 14.55 12.25
CA ASP A 265 -14.25 13.71 13.21
C ASP A 265 -13.20 12.83 12.49
N ILE A 266 -11.93 13.22 12.64
CA ILE A 266 -10.79 12.53 12.04
C ILE A 266 -10.61 11.11 12.63
N ARG A 267 -10.96 10.90 13.90
CA ARG A 267 -10.87 9.57 14.55
C ARG A 267 -11.92 8.64 13.95
N GLU A 268 -13.16 9.11 13.81
CA GLU A 268 -14.24 8.36 13.16
C GLU A 268 -13.87 8.03 11.71
N LEU A 269 -13.38 9.02 10.94
CA LEU A 269 -12.94 8.81 9.57
C LEU A 269 -11.85 7.74 9.48
N SER A 270 -10.84 7.78 10.35
CA SER A 270 -9.78 6.77 10.39
C SER A 270 -10.32 5.36 10.63
N GLY A 271 -11.24 5.20 11.59
CA GLY A 271 -11.93 3.93 11.86
C GLY A 271 -12.62 3.39 10.61
N GLN A 272 -13.40 4.23 9.93
CA GLN A 272 -14.08 3.86 8.69
C GLN A 272 -13.11 3.50 7.56
N LEU A 273 -11.99 4.22 7.44
CA LEU A 273 -11.00 3.95 6.40
C LEU A 273 -10.30 2.61 6.58
N ARG A 274 -9.99 2.21 7.83
CA ARG A 274 -9.40 0.89 8.13
C ARG A 274 -10.31 -0.26 7.69
N GLU A 275 -11.61 -0.09 7.75
CA GLU A 275 -12.54 -1.13 7.32
C GLU A 275 -12.62 -1.27 5.79
N VAL A 276 -12.37 -0.17 5.07
CA VAL A 276 -12.87 0.04 3.70
C VAL A 276 -11.80 0.25 2.63
N ILE A 277 -10.65 0.84 2.97
CA ILE A 277 -9.52 0.99 2.04
C ILE A 277 -8.76 -0.32 1.85
N PHE A 278 -8.96 -1.25 2.77
CA PHE A 278 -8.33 -2.57 2.78
C PHE A 278 -9.30 -3.69 2.35
N PRO A 279 -10.09 -3.58 1.26
CA PRO A 279 -11.04 -4.64 0.94
C PRO A 279 -10.32 -5.97 0.64
N ILE A 280 -9.02 -5.95 0.32
CA ILE A 280 -8.19 -7.15 0.14
C ILE A 280 -6.74 -6.90 0.61
N TYR A 281 -6.55 -6.39 1.83
CA TYR A 281 -5.33 -6.70 2.57
C TYR A 281 -5.69 -7.74 3.61
N ILE A 282 -5.03 -8.88 3.50
CA ILE A 282 -4.94 -9.84 4.57
C ILE A 282 -3.95 -9.29 5.58
N VAL A 283 -4.33 -9.40 6.86
CA VAL A 283 -3.49 -9.17 8.04
C VAL A 283 -2.34 -10.15 8.08
#